data_AF-A0AA39JWT7-F1
#
_entry.id   AF-A0AA39JWT7-F1
#
_cell.length_a   1.000
_cell.length_b   1.000
_cell.length_c   1.000
_cell.angle_alpha   90.00
_cell.angle_beta   90.00
_cell.angle_gamma   90.00
#
_symmetry.space_group_name_H-M   'P 1'
#
loop_
_entity.id
_entity.type
_entity.pdbx_description
1 polymer ?
#
loop_
_entity_poly.entity_id
_entity_poly.type
_entity_poly.pdbx_seq_one_letter_code
_entity_poly.pdbx_strand_id
1 'polypeptide(L)'
;MLRTSITRLPVRQVAIGALRVRAIASSATPHPATTIQNTISEVNVVPHHIQERDRRGIATSSSPLTRVDAVSTVPTMQGDWVLFHPVYTREEIKAVEVLHREAKTVSDKLAYGLVKFARWGYDFLSGYKHKPIPADAKMTLQQLRKEGYLLDEQGWLNRILFLESIAGVPGMVAATLRHLQSLRLMRRDSGWIHTCLEEAENERMHLMTFMSLRQPSLFFRAMILGAQGVFYNLFFFAYMISPKTCHRFVGHLEEEAVVTYTRCIQEMEAGRIPEWSDMPAPQIAIDYWRLPSDSKMLDVIYAVRSDETTHRFVNHSLANLNTNADVNPFAMREPDMHVKGKQIEFKRDESERYVQESHDIMVQRRKEVKEEKLSP
;
A
#
# COMPACT_ATOMS: atom_id res chain seq x y z
N MET A 1 -37.27 25.79 -21.60
CA MET A 1 -36.09 25.47 -22.44
C MET A 1 -34.93 26.34 -21.96
N LEU A 2 -34.07 25.81 -21.08
CA LEU A 2 -32.88 26.51 -20.59
C LEU A 2 -31.68 25.60 -20.86
N ARG A 3 -30.74 26.10 -21.68
CA ARG A 3 -29.42 25.51 -21.91
C ARG A 3 -28.51 25.93 -20.75
N THR A 4 -27.99 24.96 -19.99
CA THR A 4 -26.87 25.17 -19.07
C THR A 4 -25.63 24.54 -19.67
N SER A 5 -24.63 25.38 -19.92
CA SER A 5 -23.32 25.01 -20.46
C SER A 5 -22.48 24.40 -19.33
N ILE A 6 -22.06 23.14 -19.48
CA ILE A 6 -21.14 22.48 -18.55
C ILE A 6 -19.71 22.73 -19.04
N THR A 7 -18.95 23.48 -18.25
CA THR A 7 -17.50 23.71 -18.41
C THR A 7 -16.71 22.42 -18.22
N ARG A 8 -15.85 22.09 -19.18
CA ARG A 8 -14.91 20.95 -19.14
C ARG A 8 -13.77 21.23 -18.15
N LEU A 9 -13.44 20.27 -17.30
CA LEU A 9 -12.25 20.28 -16.45
C LEU A 9 -11.01 19.77 -17.24
N PRO A 10 -9.79 20.25 -16.95
CA PRO A 10 -8.60 19.92 -17.73
C PRO A 10 -7.99 18.56 -17.31
N VAL A 11 -7.69 17.72 -18.31
CA VAL A 11 -6.94 16.47 -18.18
C VAL A 11 -5.46 16.78 -18.41
N ARG A 12 -4.57 16.40 -17.49
CA ARG A 12 -3.10 16.44 -17.71
C ARG A 12 -2.56 15.04 -18.04
N GLN A 13 -1.69 15.01 -19.04
CA GLN A 13 -1.08 13.84 -19.68
C GLN A 13 -0.01 13.17 -18.78
N VAL A 14 0.11 11.84 -18.91
CA VAL A 14 1.32 11.10 -18.55
C VAL A 14 1.90 10.51 -19.84
N ALA A 15 3.15 10.85 -20.14
CA ALA A 15 3.87 10.36 -21.31
C ALA A 15 4.43 8.95 -21.03
N ILE A 16 4.01 7.95 -21.81
CA ILE A 16 4.60 6.62 -21.80
C ILE A 16 5.59 6.54 -22.97
N GLY A 17 6.87 6.38 -22.66
CA GLY A 17 7.94 6.20 -23.65
C GLY A 17 7.73 4.95 -24.52
N ALA A 18 7.85 5.12 -25.83
CA ALA A 18 7.66 4.05 -26.81
C ALA A 18 8.88 3.09 -26.83
N LEU A 19 8.69 1.86 -26.38
CA LEU A 19 9.66 0.77 -26.59
C LEU A 19 9.45 0.17 -27.99
N ARG A 20 10.42 0.33 -28.89
CA ARG A 20 10.44 -0.32 -30.21
C ARG A 20 10.82 -1.80 -30.06
N VAL A 21 9.88 -2.72 -30.32
CA VAL A 21 10.17 -4.15 -30.48
C VAL A 21 10.54 -4.42 -31.95
N ARG A 22 11.76 -4.92 -32.18
CA ARG A 22 12.23 -5.37 -33.49
C ARG A 22 11.88 -6.86 -33.63
N ALA A 23 10.97 -7.19 -34.55
CA ALA A 23 10.66 -8.57 -34.90
C ALA A 23 11.78 -9.17 -35.75
N ILE A 24 12.32 -10.32 -35.36
CA ILE A 24 13.20 -11.14 -36.20
C ILE A 24 12.36 -12.33 -36.68
N ALA A 25 12.10 -12.36 -37.98
CA ALA A 25 11.47 -13.50 -38.66
C ALA A 25 12.52 -14.60 -38.88
N SER A 26 12.17 -15.85 -38.59
CA SER A 26 12.98 -17.03 -38.93
C SER A 26 12.17 -17.93 -39.86
N SER A 27 12.63 -18.07 -41.09
CA SER A 27 12.12 -19.01 -42.11
C SER A 27 12.95 -20.29 -42.10
N ALA A 28 12.28 -21.44 -42.06
CA ALA A 28 12.87 -22.78 -42.08
C ALA A 28 13.12 -23.30 -43.51
N THR A 29 14.20 -24.07 -43.70
CA THR A 29 14.36 -25.10 -44.75
C THR A 29 15.34 -26.22 -44.29
N PRO A 30 15.29 -27.47 -44.83
CA PRO A 30 15.67 -28.69 -44.09
C PRO A 30 16.86 -29.54 -44.63
N HIS A 31 17.44 -30.35 -43.71
CA HIS A 31 18.13 -31.67 -43.82
C HIS A 31 19.47 -31.81 -44.59
N PRO A 32 20.34 -32.85 -44.33
CA PRO A 32 20.04 -34.20 -43.80
C PRO A 32 20.98 -34.79 -42.70
N ALA A 33 20.62 -36.01 -42.29
CA ALA A 33 21.09 -36.79 -41.16
C ALA A 33 22.48 -37.43 -41.30
N THR A 34 23.14 -37.68 -40.16
CA THR A 34 24.18 -38.71 -40.03
C THR A 34 24.11 -39.34 -38.63
N THR A 35 23.85 -40.64 -38.62
CA THR A 35 23.90 -41.56 -37.47
C THR A 35 25.33 -41.74 -36.97
N ILE A 36 25.56 -41.92 -35.65
CA ILE A 36 26.39 -43.01 -35.07
C ILE A 36 26.49 -42.93 -33.52
N GLN A 37 26.02 -44.03 -32.91
CA GLN A 37 26.46 -44.78 -31.71
C GLN A 37 26.44 -44.18 -30.28
N ASN A 38 25.61 -44.83 -29.46
CA ASN A 38 25.72 -44.94 -28.01
C ASN A 38 26.98 -45.69 -27.60
N THR A 39 27.71 -45.16 -26.62
CA THR A 39 28.57 -45.94 -25.72
C THR A 39 28.52 -45.32 -24.32
N ILE A 40 27.93 -46.08 -23.40
CA ILE A 40 28.04 -45.89 -21.95
C ILE A 40 29.33 -46.59 -21.52
N SER A 41 30.19 -45.92 -20.76
CA SER A 41 31.28 -46.58 -20.04
C SER A 41 31.53 -45.88 -18.70
N GLU A 42 31.10 -46.61 -17.67
CA GLU A 42 31.53 -46.72 -16.28
C GLU A 42 32.43 -45.65 -15.63
N VAL A 43 31.85 -45.09 -14.57
CA VAL A 43 32.39 -44.81 -13.23
C VAL A 43 33.82 -45.28 -12.96
N ASN A 44 34.66 -44.34 -12.51
CA ASN A 44 35.81 -44.64 -11.64
C ASN A 44 35.76 -43.71 -10.42
N VAL A 45 35.42 -44.29 -9.27
CA VAL A 45 35.57 -43.70 -7.94
C VAL A 45 36.91 -44.16 -7.39
N VAL A 46 37.81 -43.24 -7.05
CA VAL A 46 38.97 -43.51 -6.18
C VAL A 46 39.08 -42.39 -5.15
N PRO A 47 39.18 -42.71 -3.85
CA PRO A 47 38.99 -41.76 -2.75
C PRO A 47 40.30 -41.07 -2.36
N HIS A 48 40.26 -39.79 -2.03
CA HIS A 48 41.37 -39.14 -1.33
C HIS A 48 40.91 -38.24 -0.18
N HIS A 49 41.19 -38.77 1.01
CA HIS A 49 41.73 -38.09 2.19
C HIS A 49 41.11 -36.75 2.62
N ILE A 50 40.37 -36.81 3.73
CA ILE A 50 40.09 -35.68 4.60
C ILE A 50 41.43 -35.09 5.04
N GLN A 51 41.65 -33.82 4.67
CA GLN A 51 42.71 -32.99 5.23
C GLN A 51 42.04 -31.71 5.72
N GLU A 52 41.79 -31.65 7.03
CA GLU A 52 41.50 -30.40 7.73
C GLU A 52 42.65 -29.43 7.46
N ARG A 53 42.38 -28.30 6.80
CA ARG A 53 43.24 -27.11 6.88
C ARG A 53 42.50 -25.81 6.60
N ASP A 54 42.56 -24.97 7.63
CA ASP A 54 42.58 -23.51 7.64
C ASP A 54 41.32 -22.72 7.25
N ARG A 55 40.53 -22.44 8.29
CA ARG A 55 39.68 -21.25 8.38
C ARG A 55 40.59 -20.01 8.38
N ARG A 56 40.82 -19.38 7.22
CA ARG A 56 41.27 -17.98 7.16
C ARG A 56 40.97 -17.32 5.82
N GLY A 57 39.97 -16.42 5.85
CA GLY A 57 39.95 -15.21 5.03
C GLY A 57 39.42 -15.30 3.60
N ILE A 58 38.11 -15.50 3.42
CA ILE A 58 37.42 -14.89 2.27
C ILE A 58 37.08 -13.46 2.71
N ALA A 59 37.91 -12.50 2.33
CA ALA A 59 37.54 -11.10 2.35
C ALA A 59 36.46 -10.89 1.28
N THR A 60 35.19 -11.00 1.65
CA THR A 60 34.08 -10.60 0.79
C THR A 60 34.10 -9.08 0.71
N SER A 61 34.55 -8.53 -0.41
CA SER A 61 34.23 -7.14 -0.76
C SER A 61 32.71 -7.08 -0.98
N SER A 62 31.95 -6.81 0.07
CA SER A 62 30.51 -6.64 -0.05
C SER A 62 30.25 -5.41 -0.90
N SER A 63 29.61 -5.61 -2.06
CA SER A 63 29.05 -4.50 -2.83
C SER A 63 28.11 -3.71 -1.90
N PRO A 64 28.04 -2.37 -2.01
CA PRO A 64 27.02 -1.59 -1.30
C PRO A 64 25.59 -2.11 -1.55
N LEU A 65 25.39 -2.83 -2.66
CA LEU A 65 24.12 -3.46 -3.07
C LEU A 65 23.80 -4.77 -2.35
N THR A 66 24.78 -5.40 -1.69
CA THR A 66 24.65 -6.77 -1.14
C THR A 66 25.04 -6.83 0.33
N ARG A 67 24.86 -5.74 1.09
CA ARG A 67 25.05 -5.76 2.54
C ARG A 67 23.91 -6.54 3.21
N VAL A 68 24.28 -7.37 4.19
CA VAL A 68 23.37 -8.20 4.97
C VAL A 68 22.87 -7.41 6.17
N ASP A 69 22.23 -6.26 5.92
CA ASP A 69 21.53 -5.51 6.97
C ASP A 69 20.07 -5.38 6.56
N ALA A 70 19.15 -5.73 7.47
CA ALA A 70 17.70 -5.68 7.26
C ALA A 70 17.14 -4.24 7.16
N VAL A 71 18.02 -3.26 6.99
CA VAL A 71 17.74 -1.84 6.81
C VAL A 71 18.66 -1.42 5.68
N SER A 72 18.07 -1.11 4.54
CA SER A 72 18.81 -0.73 3.33
C SER A 72 19.68 0.50 3.61
N THR A 73 20.98 0.29 3.83
CA THR A 73 22.03 1.31 3.65
C THR A 73 22.56 1.27 2.22
N VAL A 74 21.70 0.85 1.28
CA VAL A 74 22.01 0.84 -0.14
C VAL A 74 21.88 2.28 -0.65
N PRO A 75 22.87 2.82 -1.40
CA PRO A 75 22.73 4.12 -2.05
C PRO A 75 21.45 4.15 -2.90
N THR A 76 20.80 5.32 -2.95
CA THR A 76 19.57 5.63 -3.71
C THR A 76 19.65 5.08 -5.14
N MET A 77 19.23 3.84 -5.33
CA MET A 77 18.91 3.35 -6.65
C MET A 77 17.56 3.96 -7.01
N GLN A 78 17.50 4.64 -8.16
CA GLN A 78 16.25 5.13 -8.71
C GLN A 78 15.81 4.09 -9.75
N GLY A 79 14.80 3.30 -9.42
CA GLY A 79 14.17 2.34 -10.33
C GLY A 79 12.72 2.10 -9.96
N ASP A 80 11.84 1.97 -10.95
CA ASP A 80 10.43 1.61 -10.76
C ASP A 80 10.30 0.10 -10.47
N TRP A 81 10.75 -0.34 -9.29
CA TRP A 81 10.43 -1.67 -8.75
C TRP A 81 9.16 -1.65 -7.89
N VAL A 82 8.51 -0.50 -7.80
CA VAL A 82 7.32 -0.24 -6.99
C VAL A 82 6.10 -0.31 -7.91
N LEU A 83 5.00 -0.87 -7.40
CA LEU A 83 3.68 -0.85 -8.03
C LEU A 83 3.17 0.60 -8.14
N PHE A 84 2.06 0.77 -8.85
CA PHE A 84 1.43 2.08 -9.01
C PHE A 84 1.22 2.74 -7.64
N HIS A 85 1.61 4.01 -7.55
CA HIS A 85 1.42 4.83 -6.38
C HIS A 85 0.72 6.14 -6.79
N PRO A 86 -0.28 6.59 -6.05
CA PRO A 86 -0.95 7.85 -6.35
C PRO A 86 0.01 9.03 -6.15
N VAL A 87 -0.14 10.05 -7.00
CA VAL A 87 0.56 11.34 -6.86
C VAL A 87 -0.52 12.38 -6.63
N TYR A 88 -0.51 12.98 -5.44
CA TYR A 88 -1.55 13.90 -5.01
C TYR A 88 -1.19 15.36 -5.29
N THR A 89 -2.17 16.12 -5.75
CA THR A 89 -2.09 17.59 -5.75
C THR A 89 -2.31 18.15 -4.34
N ARG A 90 -1.88 19.40 -4.13
CA ARG A 90 -2.06 20.09 -2.82
C ARG A 90 -3.53 20.30 -2.48
N GLU A 91 -4.37 20.45 -3.50
CA GLU A 91 -5.81 20.61 -3.37
C GLU A 91 -6.48 19.29 -2.99
N GLU A 92 -6.01 18.17 -3.54
CA GLU A 92 -6.52 16.82 -3.24
C GLU A 92 -6.23 16.40 -1.80
N ILE A 93 -4.99 16.54 -1.33
CA ILE A 93 -4.62 16.12 0.04
C ILE A 93 -5.43 16.87 1.13
N LYS A 94 -5.94 18.07 0.81
CA LYS A 94 -6.77 18.89 1.71
C LYS A 94 -8.26 18.59 1.61
N ALA A 95 -8.71 17.87 0.59
CA ALA A 95 -10.10 17.50 0.40
C ALA A 95 -10.57 16.32 1.29
N VAL A 96 -9.64 15.68 2.00
CA VAL A 96 -9.91 14.52 2.87
C VAL A 96 -10.73 14.92 4.09
N GLU A 97 -11.87 14.27 4.26
CA GLU A 97 -12.72 14.36 5.46
C GLU A 97 -12.65 13.07 6.28
N VAL A 98 -12.81 13.21 7.59
CA VAL A 98 -12.99 12.09 8.51
C VAL A 98 -14.44 11.62 8.39
N LEU A 99 -14.62 10.44 7.77
CA LEU A 99 -15.92 9.84 7.52
C LEU A 99 -16.07 8.55 8.33
N HIS A 100 -17.31 8.19 8.63
CA HIS A 100 -17.64 6.92 9.29
C HIS A 100 -18.79 6.24 8.57
N ARG A 101 -18.64 4.94 8.31
CA ARG A 101 -19.67 4.09 7.78
C ARG A 101 -20.48 3.43 8.90
N GLU A 102 -21.78 3.62 8.89
CA GLU A 102 -22.68 2.93 9.84
C GLU A 102 -22.66 1.39 9.65
N ALA A 103 -22.54 0.64 10.76
CA ALA A 103 -22.57 -0.82 10.76
C ALA A 103 -24.01 -1.38 10.70
N LYS A 104 -24.46 -1.75 9.49
CA LYS A 104 -25.86 -2.14 9.23
C LYS A 104 -26.14 -3.62 9.47
N THR A 105 -25.32 -4.49 8.88
CA THR A 105 -25.52 -5.95 8.95
C THR A 105 -24.86 -6.55 10.20
N VAL A 106 -25.19 -7.81 10.52
CA VAL A 106 -24.50 -8.53 11.62
C VAL A 106 -22.99 -8.66 11.34
N SER A 107 -22.63 -8.93 10.08
CA SER A 107 -21.23 -8.97 9.63
C SER A 107 -20.55 -7.60 9.79
N ASP A 108 -21.22 -6.51 9.42
CA ASP A 108 -20.69 -5.15 9.61
C ASP A 108 -20.46 -4.85 11.10
N LYS A 109 -21.43 -5.20 11.96
CA LYS A 109 -21.33 -4.97 13.40
C LYS A 109 -20.20 -5.78 14.03
N LEU A 110 -19.99 -7.01 13.56
CA LEU A 110 -18.86 -7.83 13.97
C LEU A 110 -17.53 -7.18 13.54
N ALA A 111 -17.41 -6.80 12.27
CA ALA A 111 -16.21 -6.16 11.74
C ALA A 111 -15.85 -4.88 12.52
N TYR A 112 -16.83 -3.98 12.69
CA TYR A 112 -16.66 -2.75 13.44
C TYR A 112 -16.32 -3.00 14.92
N GLY A 113 -17.01 -3.94 15.56
CA GLY A 113 -16.75 -4.33 16.95
C GLY A 113 -15.32 -4.86 17.15
N LEU A 114 -14.82 -5.66 16.21
CA LEU A 114 -13.44 -6.16 16.23
C LEU A 114 -12.42 -5.03 16.06
N VAL A 115 -12.68 -4.04 15.20
CA VAL A 115 -11.81 -2.85 15.08
C VAL A 115 -11.77 -2.06 16.38
N LYS A 116 -12.93 -1.81 17.00
CA LYS A 116 -12.98 -1.11 18.30
C LYS A 116 -12.29 -1.89 19.41
N PHE A 117 -12.43 -3.21 19.42
CA PHE A 117 -11.72 -4.06 20.37
C PHE A 117 -10.20 -4.02 20.13
N ALA A 118 -9.75 -4.10 18.88
CA ALA A 118 -8.34 -4.00 18.53
C ALA A 118 -7.75 -2.64 18.91
N ARG A 119 -8.46 -1.54 18.61
CA ARG A 119 -8.07 -0.18 19.02
C ARG A 119 -7.99 -0.05 20.53
N TRP A 120 -8.99 -0.52 21.25
CA TRP A 120 -8.98 -0.53 22.72
C TRP A 120 -7.79 -1.32 23.28
N GLY A 121 -7.54 -2.52 22.75
CA GLY A 121 -6.42 -3.36 23.17
C GLY A 121 -5.07 -2.70 22.90
N TYR A 122 -4.90 -2.09 21.73
CA TYR A 122 -3.70 -1.34 21.38
C TYR A 122 -3.49 -0.13 22.30
N ASP A 123 -4.53 0.68 22.50
CA ASP A 123 -4.46 1.88 23.34
C ASP A 123 -4.15 1.50 24.79
N PHE A 124 -4.72 0.39 25.29
CA PHE A 124 -4.40 -0.16 26.61
C PHE A 124 -2.93 -0.61 26.72
N LEU A 125 -2.43 -1.39 25.77
CA LEU A 125 -1.06 -1.94 25.80
C LEU A 125 0.01 -0.87 25.57
N SER A 126 -0.27 0.12 24.71
CA SER A 126 0.63 1.24 24.46
C SER A 126 0.59 2.30 25.56
N GLY A 127 -0.40 2.25 26.45
CA GLY A 127 -0.67 3.30 27.43
C GLY A 127 -1.18 4.60 26.82
N TYR A 128 -1.57 4.58 25.54
CA TYR A 128 -2.08 5.75 24.84
C TYR A 128 -3.45 6.16 25.38
N LYS A 129 -3.63 7.46 25.64
CA LYS A 129 -4.86 8.02 26.18
C LYS A 129 -5.49 8.95 25.17
N HIS A 130 -6.69 8.60 24.72
CA HIS A 130 -7.50 9.46 23.85
C HIS A 130 -8.21 10.54 24.68
N LYS A 131 -7.45 11.51 25.20
CA LYS A 131 -7.99 12.63 25.97
C LYS A 131 -8.05 13.90 25.12
N PRO A 132 -9.21 14.60 25.07
CA PRO A 132 -9.25 15.94 24.48
C PRO A 132 -8.43 16.90 25.34
N ILE A 133 -7.78 17.86 24.69
CA ILE A 133 -7.06 18.94 25.39
C ILE A 133 -8.12 19.83 26.05
N PRO A 134 -8.02 20.14 27.35
CA PRO A 134 -8.94 21.07 28.01
C PRO A 134 -8.86 22.46 27.35
N ALA A 135 -10.01 23.07 27.06
CA ALA A 135 -10.08 24.38 26.36
C ALA A 135 -9.34 25.52 27.09
N ASP A 136 -9.23 25.43 28.42
CA ASP A 136 -8.57 26.42 29.28
C ASP A 136 -7.13 26.04 29.70
N ALA A 137 -6.51 25.06 29.02
CA ALA A 137 -5.20 24.57 29.40
C ALA A 137 -4.10 25.62 29.15
N LYS A 138 -3.73 26.38 30.20
CA LYS A 138 -2.45 27.13 30.28
C LYS A 138 -1.24 26.20 30.50
N MET A 139 -1.36 24.95 30.07
CA MET A 139 -0.36 23.92 30.31
C MET A 139 0.74 24.04 29.26
N THR A 140 1.99 23.85 29.70
CA THR A 140 3.12 23.80 28.77
C THR A 140 3.07 22.53 27.92
N LEU A 141 3.73 22.52 26.76
CA LEU A 141 3.82 21.35 25.89
C LEU A 141 4.31 20.10 26.64
N GLN A 142 5.29 20.28 27.53
CA GLN A 142 5.86 19.22 28.37
C GLN A 142 4.83 18.63 29.34
N GLN A 143 3.98 19.46 29.94
CA GLN A 143 2.90 19.00 30.82
C GLN A 143 1.82 18.25 30.04
N LEU A 144 1.44 18.75 28.87
CA LEU A 144 0.46 18.10 27.99
C LEU A 144 0.93 16.69 27.56
N ARG A 145 2.23 16.54 27.24
CA ARG A 145 2.84 15.24 26.95
C ARG A 145 2.89 14.33 28.18
N LYS A 146 3.34 14.85 29.33
CA LYS A 146 3.45 14.08 30.58
C LYS A 146 2.10 13.53 31.06
N GLU A 147 1.02 14.29 30.88
CA GLU A 147 -0.34 13.86 31.25
C GLU A 147 -1.03 12.97 30.21
N GLY A 148 -0.37 12.76 29.06
CA GLY A 148 -0.81 11.89 27.99
C GLY A 148 -1.88 12.50 27.08
N TYR A 149 -1.98 13.83 27.00
CA TYR A 149 -2.84 14.50 26.01
C TYR A 149 -2.20 14.52 24.62
N LEU A 150 -0.87 14.61 24.58
CA LEU A 150 -0.08 14.73 23.37
C LEU A 150 0.96 13.62 23.29
N LEU A 151 1.20 13.12 22.08
CA LEU A 151 2.37 12.32 21.77
C LEU A 151 3.52 13.23 21.38
N ASP A 152 4.72 12.86 21.79
CA ASP A 152 5.96 13.36 21.19
C ASP A 152 6.26 12.61 19.88
N GLU A 153 7.34 12.99 19.21
CA GLU A 153 7.77 12.38 17.96
C GLU A 153 8.01 10.87 18.09
N GLN A 154 8.55 10.42 19.23
CA GLN A 154 8.80 9.00 19.45
C GLN A 154 7.51 8.23 19.68
N GLY A 155 6.55 8.81 20.39
CA GLY A 155 5.22 8.25 20.60
C GLY A 155 4.48 8.06 19.29
N TRP A 156 4.51 9.07 18.41
CA TRP A 156 3.96 8.96 17.06
C TRP A 156 4.67 7.89 16.23
N LEU A 157 6.01 7.88 16.20
CA LEU A 157 6.77 6.87 15.45
C LEU A 157 6.51 5.45 15.94
N ASN A 158 6.49 5.23 17.26
CA ASN A 158 6.19 3.90 17.81
C ASN A 158 4.77 3.45 17.44
N ARG A 159 3.81 4.38 17.42
CA ARG A 159 2.43 4.08 17.02
C ARG A 159 2.34 3.70 15.56
N ILE A 160 2.88 4.54 14.69
CA ILE A 160 2.88 4.34 13.24
C ILE A 160 3.63 3.05 12.90
N LEU A 161 4.90 2.91 13.31
CA LEU A 161 5.71 1.72 13.01
C LEU A 161 5.04 0.40 13.44
N PHE A 162 4.31 0.40 14.55
CA PHE A 162 3.60 -0.81 14.98
C PHE A 162 2.40 -1.09 14.08
N LEU A 163 1.54 -0.10 13.84
CA LEU A 163 0.30 -0.28 13.09
C LEU A 163 0.57 -0.57 11.60
N GLU A 164 1.49 0.16 10.97
CA GLU A 164 1.90 -0.05 9.56
C GLU A 164 2.52 -1.44 9.34
N SER A 165 3.17 -2.01 10.36
CA SER A 165 3.72 -3.38 10.28
C SER A 165 2.63 -4.46 10.21
N ILE A 166 1.41 -4.13 10.59
CA ILE A 166 0.24 -5.01 10.57
C ILE A 166 -0.68 -4.66 9.39
N ALA A 167 -0.77 -3.37 9.03
CA ALA A 167 -1.64 -2.85 7.96
C ALA A 167 -1.33 -3.46 6.58
N GLY A 168 -0.07 -3.81 6.28
CA GLY A 168 0.27 -4.48 5.02
C GLY A 168 -0.16 -5.96 4.90
N VAL A 169 -0.71 -6.56 5.97
CA VAL A 169 -1.08 -8.00 5.99
C VAL A 169 -2.39 -8.30 5.25
N PRO A 170 -3.51 -7.58 5.48
CA PRO A 170 -4.81 -7.88 4.88
C PRO A 170 -4.79 -7.93 3.35
N GLY A 171 -4.24 -6.89 2.70
CA GLY A 171 -4.13 -6.83 1.23
C GLY A 171 -3.34 -8.03 0.67
N MET A 172 -2.23 -8.40 1.32
CA MET A 172 -1.40 -9.54 0.90
C MET A 172 -2.14 -10.87 1.01
N VAL A 173 -2.87 -11.09 2.11
CA VAL A 173 -3.69 -12.30 2.31
C VAL A 173 -4.81 -12.37 1.28
N ALA A 174 -5.53 -11.27 1.08
CA ALA A 174 -6.62 -11.17 0.10
C ALA A 174 -6.11 -11.48 -1.32
N ALA A 175 -5.00 -10.83 -1.73
CA ALA A 175 -4.35 -11.07 -3.01
C ALA A 175 -3.92 -12.53 -3.17
N THR A 176 -3.28 -13.13 -2.17
CA THR A 176 -2.81 -14.52 -2.22
C THR A 176 -3.97 -15.50 -2.39
N LEU A 177 -5.02 -15.37 -1.59
CA LEU A 177 -6.17 -16.27 -1.64
C LEU A 177 -6.93 -16.16 -2.97
N ARG A 178 -7.09 -14.94 -3.48
CA ARG A 178 -7.70 -14.67 -4.79
C ARG A 178 -6.82 -15.16 -5.94
N HIS A 179 -5.51 -14.97 -5.86
CA HIS A 179 -4.54 -15.47 -6.83
C HIS A 179 -4.61 -16.99 -6.96
N LEU A 180 -4.50 -17.70 -5.84
CA LEU A 180 -4.64 -19.16 -5.83
C LEU A 180 -6.03 -19.62 -6.29
N GLN A 181 -7.08 -18.79 -6.11
CA GLN A 181 -8.42 -19.10 -6.60
C GLN A 181 -8.52 -18.98 -8.12
N SER A 182 -7.98 -17.91 -8.68
CA SER A 182 -7.88 -17.70 -10.12
C SER A 182 -7.15 -18.86 -10.78
N LEU A 183 -6.01 -19.28 -10.21
CA LEU A 183 -5.22 -20.42 -10.71
C LEU A 183 -5.98 -21.74 -10.64
N ARG A 184 -6.51 -22.12 -9.46
CA ARG A 184 -7.15 -23.44 -9.29
C ARG A 184 -8.48 -23.59 -10.04
N LEU A 185 -9.16 -22.46 -10.31
CA LEU A 185 -10.42 -22.44 -11.06
C LEU A 185 -10.23 -22.10 -12.55
N MET A 186 -9.02 -21.73 -12.97
CA MET A 186 -8.70 -21.30 -14.33
C MET A 186 -9.58 -20.13 -14.81
N ARG A 187 -9.78 -19.12 -13.96
CA ARG A 187 -10.66 -17.96 -14.22
C ARG A 187 -9.92 -16.64 -14.08
N ARG A 188 -10.37 -15.63 -14.83
CA ARG A 188 -9.90 -14.25 -14.60
C ARG A 188 -10.37 -13.76 -13.22
N ASP A 189 -9.52 -12.99 -12.57
CA ASP A 189 -9.80 -12.39 -11.26
C ASP A 189 -10.56 -11.06 -11.35
N SER A 190 -10.53 -10.39 -12.52
CA SER A 190 -11.18 -9.11 -12.76
C SER A 190 -10.61 -7.94 -11.94
N GLY A 191 -9.29 -7.95 -11.70
CA GLY A 191 -8.52 -6.80 -11.23
C GLY A 191 -8.45 -6.61 -9.72
N TRP A 192 -8.87 -7.60 -8.93
CA TRP A 192 -8.83 -7.52 -7.47
C TRP A 192 -7.44 -7.82 -6.90
N ILE A 193 -6.74 -8.82 -7.44
CA ILE A 193 -5.40 -9.23 -6.98
C ILE A 193 -4.44 -8.04 -7.03
N HIS A 194 -4.46 -7.28 -8.13
CA HIS A 194 -3.57 -6.14 -8.32
C HIS A 194 -3.81 -5.08 -7.25
N THR A 195 -5.06 -4.62 -7.09
CA THR A 195 -5.42 -3.63 -6.07
C THR A 195 -5.08 -4.07 -4.65
N CYS A 196 -5.29 -5.35 -4.31
CA CYS A 196 -4.92 -5.85 -2.98
C CYS A 196 -3.39 -5.93 -2.77
N LEU A 197 -2.61 -6.18 -3.83
CA LEU A 197 -1.14 -6.13 -3.77
C LEU A 197 -0.62 -4.69 -3.68
N GLU A 198 -1.24 -3.76 -4.41
CA GLU A 198 -0.92 -2.33 -4.36
C GLU A 198 -1.12 -1.78 -2.95
N GLU A 199 -2.28 -2.06 -2.34
CA GLU A 199 -2.55 -1.69 -0.93
C GLU A 199 -1.48 -2.27 0.00
N ALA A 200 -1.20 -3.57 -0.08
CA ALA A 200 -0.20 -4.20 0.78
C ALA A 200 1.21 -3.62 0.61
N GLU A 201 1.58 -3.22 -0.61
CA GLU A 201 2.85 -2.52 -0.85
C GLU A 201 2.83 -1.09 -0.33
N ASN A 202 1.73 -0.35 -0.52
CA ASN A 202 1.60 1.02 -0.05
C ASN A 202 1.77 1.12 1.47
N GLU A 203 1.09 0.25 2.23
CA GLU A 203 1.27 0.11 3.68
C GLU A 203 2.71 -0.25 4.07
N ARG A 204 3.36 -1.12 3.28
CA ARG A 204 4.79 -1.42 3.48
C ARG A 204 5.66 -0.18 3.23
N MET A 205 5.31 0.67 2.26
CA MET A 205 6.03 1.91 1.97
C MET A 205 5.80 2.98 3.06
N HIS A 206 4.66 3.00 3.73
CA HIS A 206 4.47 3.75 4.98
C HIS A 206 5.50 3.28 6.02
N LEU A 207 5.50 1.98 6.36
CA LEU A 207 6.42 1.40 7.32
C LEU A 207 7.89 1.74 7.00
N MET A 208 8.31 1.51 5.74
CA MET A 208 9.69 1.76 5.32
C MET A 208 10.07 3.25 5.40
N THR A 209 9.12 4.15 5.11
CA THR A 209 9.31 5.59 5.27
C THR A 209 9.58 5.94 6.73
N PHE A 210 8.75 5.49 7.67
CA PHE A 210 8.95 5.81 9.09
C PHE A 210 10.13 5.06 9.72
N MET A 211 10.51 3.90 9.19
CA MET A 211 11.73 3.19 9.63
C MET A 211 13.01 3.95 9.27
N SER A 212 12.99 4.82 8.25
CA SER A 212 14.12 5.71 7.95
C SER A 212 14.35 6.76 9.05
N LEU A 213 13.31 7.04 9.85
CA LEU A 213 13.34 8.01 10.94
C LEU A 213 13.70 7.36 12.28
N ARG A 214 13.30 6.10 12.49
CA ARG A 214 13.54 5.38 13.75
C ARG A 214 13.76 3.90 13.53
N GLN A 215 14.85 3.41 14.11
CA GLN A 215 15.14 1.98 14.15
C GLN A 215 14.43 1.31 15.35
N PRO A 216 13.57 0.31 15.12
CA PRO A 216 12.88 -0.39 16.20
C PRO A 216 13.85 -1.28 17.00
N SER A 217 13.64 -1.35 18.31
CA SER A 217 14.41 -2.23 19.20
C SER A 217 14.12 -3.71 18.93
N LEU A 218 15.01 -4.61 19.38
CA LEU A 218 14.79 -6.06 19.27
C LEU A 218 13.48 -6.51 19.93
N PHE A 219 13.15 -5.92 21.08
CA PHE A 219 11.89 -6.19 21.76
C PHE A 219 10.68 -5.77 20.92
N PHE A 220 10.73 -4.58 20.31
CA PHE A 220 9.66 -4.10 19.41
C PHE A 220 9.49 -5.02 18.20
N ARG A 221 10.60 -5.46 17.60
CA ARG A 221 10.59 -6.41 16.48
C ARG A 221 10.01 -7.78 16.89
N ALA A 222 10.31 -8.26 18.09
CA ALA A 222 9.73 -9.50 18.62
C ALA A 222 8.22 -9.37 18.84
N MET A 223 7.74 -8.22 19.31
CA MET A 223 6.30 -7.94 19.42
C MET A 223 5.61 -7.95 18.05
N ILE A 224 6.21 -7.32 17.04
CA ILE A 224 5.68 -7.35 15.66
C ILE A 224 5.60 -8.79 15.15
N LEU A 225 6.65 -9.58 15.33
CA LEU A 225 6.66 -10.99 14.90
C LEU A 225 5.52 -11.79 15.55
N GLY A 226 5.30 -11.60 16.85
CA GLY A 226 4.18 -12.23 17.57
C GLY A 226 2.82 -11.75 17.04
N ALA A 227 2.66 -10.44 16.87
CA ALA A 227 1.42 -9.83 16.37
C ALA A 227 1.08 -10.31 14.95
N GLN A 228 2.04 -10.29 14.04
CA GLN A 228 1.89 -10.80 12.67
C GLN A 228 1.58 -12.31 12.67
N GLY A 229 2.28 -13.09 13.50
CA GLY A 229 2.04 -14.53 13.62
C GLY A 229 0.59 -14.86 14.00
N VAL A 230 -0.01 -14.08 14.91
CA VAL A 230 -1.43 -14.25 15.27
C VAL A 230 -2.36 -13.67 14.20
N PHE A 231 -2.17 -12.41 13.83
CA PHE A 231 -3.08 -11.67 12.97
C PHE A 231 -3.14 -12.24 11.55
N TYR A 232 -2.00 -12.59 10.96
CA TYR A 232 -1.95 -13.20 9.61
C TYR A 232 -2.82 -14.45 9.55
N ASN A 233 -2.64 -15.37 10.51
CA ASN A 233 -3.38 -16.62 10.52
C ASN A 233 -4.88 -16.39 10.75
N LEU A 234 -5.26 -15.55 11.72
CA LEU A 234 -6.66 -15.22 11.98
C LEU A 234 -7.33 -14.60 10.74
N PHE A 235 -6.67 -13.62 10.12
CA PHE A 235 -7.20 -12.94 8.94
C PHE A 235 -7.27 -13.88 7.72
N PHE A 236 -6.28 -14.76 7.53
CA PHE A 236 -6.29 -15.80 6.50
C PHE A 236 -7.51 -16.72 6.61
N PHE A 237 -7.79 -17.26 7.80
CA PHE A 237 -8.97 -18.09 8.00
C PHE A 237 -10.27 -17.30 7.87
N ALA A 238 -10.31 -16.07 8.40
CA ALA A 238 -11.48 -15.21 8.28
C ALA A 238 -11.80 -14.87 6.81
N TYR A 239 -10.80 -14.61 5.98
CA TYR A 239 -10.98 -14.28 4.57
C TYR A 239 -11.49 -15.48 3.76
N MET A 240 -11.06 -16.70 4.09
CA MET A 240 -11.64 -17.91 3.47
C MET A 240 -13.13 -18.08 3.80
N ILE A 241 -13.58 -17.65 4.99
CA ILE A 241 -14.98 -17.76 5.42
C ILE A 241 -15.82 -16.63 4.85
N SER A 242 -15.37 -15.38 4.99
CA SER A 242 -16.10 -14.19 4.55
C SER A 242 -15.15 -13.07 4.11
N PRO A 243 -14.80 -13.02 2.81
CA PRO A 243 -14.03 -11.91 2.25
C PRO A 243 -14.72 -10.55 2.45
N LYS A 244 -16.05 -10.50 2.38
CA LYS A 244 -16.84 -9.28 2.58
C LYS A 244 -16.66 -8.71 3.99
N THR A 245 -16.74 -9.57 5.01
CA THR A 245 -16.51 -9.14 6.40
C THR A 245 -15.08 -8.63 6.56
N CYS A 246 -14.10 -9.28 5.92
CA CYS A 246 -12.70 -8.89 6.00
C CYS A 246 -12.44 -7.53 5.35
N HIS A 247 -12.93 -7.28 4.14
CA HIS A 247 -12.86 -5.94 3.53
C HIS A 247 -13.59 -4.90 4.37
N ARG A 248 -14.74 -5.22 4.97
CA ARG A 248 -15.44 -4.29 5.85
C ARG A 248 -14.65 -4.00 7.14
N PHE A 249 -13.95 -4.99 7.68
CA PHE A 249 -13.04 -4.83 8.82
C PHE A 249 -11.87 -3.90 8.47
N VAL A 250 -11.21 -4.12 7.32
CA VAL A 250 -10.12 -3.25 6.84
C VAL A 250 -10.63 -1.83 6.63
N GLY A 251 -11.76 -1.64 5.95
CA GLY A 251 -12.34 -0.30 5.76
C GLY A 251 -12.52 0.47 7.08
N HIS A 252 -12.98 -0.21 8.13
CA HIS A 252 -13.07 0.39 9.48
C HIS A 252 -11.72 0.61 10.15
N LEU A 253 -10.69 -0.22 9.91
CA LEU A 253 -9.33 0.07 10.36
C LEU A 253 -8.84 1.38 9.73
N GLU A 254 -9.08 1.57 8.44
CA GLU A 254 -8.62 2.77 7.74
C GLU A 254 -9.42 4.02 8.09
N GLU A 255 -10.69 3.88 8.51
CA GLU A 255 -11.39 4.99 9.18
C GLU A 255 -10.61 5.47 10.43
N GLU A 256 -10.10 4.54 11.24
CA GLU A 256 -9.30 4.88 12.43
C GLU A 256 -7.91 5.41 12.06
N ALA A 257 -7.32 4.96 10.96
CA ALA A 257 -6.06 5.48 10.41
C ALA A 257 -6.22 6.94 9.94
N VAL A 258 -7.26 7.23 9.15
CA VAL A 258 -7.59 8.60 8.70
C VAL A 258 -7.83 9.53 9.89
N VAL A 259 -8.51 9.08 10.95
CA VAL A 259 -8.64 9.84 12.22
C VAL A 259 -7.27 10.10 12.85
N THR A 260 -6.42 9.08 12.93
CA THR A 260 -5.11 9.15 13.57
C THR A 260 -4.20 10.15 12.85
N TYR A 261 -4.10 10.07 11.53
CA TYR A 261 -3.27 10.98 10.74
C TYR A 261 -3.84 12.39 10.65
N THR A 262 -5.18 12.54 10.60
CA THR A 262 -5.80 13.88 10.69
C THR A 262 -5.45 14.57 12.01
N ARG A 263 -5.47 13.83 13.12
CA ARG A 263 -5.02 14.38 14.41
C ARG A 263 -3.54 14.73 14.35
N CYS A 264 -2.69 13.85 13.84
CA CYS A 264 -1.26 14.12 13.71
C CYS A 264 -0.99 15.44 12.95
N ILE A 265 -1.65 15.64 11.81
CA ILE A 265 -1.60 16.87 11.03
C ILE A 265 -2.01 18.09 11.86
N GLN A 266 -3.15 18.02 12.55
CA GLN A 266 -3.63 19.13 13.39
C GLN A 266 -2.65 19.48 14.52
N GLU A 267 -1.99 18.47 15.10
CA GLU A 267 -0.96 18.66 16.12
C GLU A 267 0.31 19.31 15.54
N MET A 268 0.73 18.91 14.34
CA MET A 268 1.86 19.50 13.62
C MET A 268 1.58 20.96 13.23
N GLU A 269 0.44 21.23 12.60
CA GLU A 269 0.03 22.57 12.17
C GLU A 269 -0.10 23.55 13.36
N ALA A 270 -0.49 23.04 14.53
CA ALA A 270 -0.56 23.83 15.75
C ALA A 270 0.78 23.97 16.49
N GLY A 271 1.89 23.46 15.93
CA GLY A 271 3.22 23.54 16.52
C GLY A 271 3.40 22.69 17.78
N ARG A 272 2.56 21.66 17.98
CA ARG A 272 2.61 20.77 19.16
C ARG A 272 3.57 19.58 18.98
N ILE A 273 4.16 19.47 17.78
CA ILE A 273 5.26 18.56 17.45
C ILE A 273 6.41 19.39 16.85
N PRO A 274 7.10 20.21 17.65
CA PRO A 274 8.20 21.07 17.17
C PRO A 274 9.32 20.28 16.49
N GLU A 275 9.52 19.02 16.88
CA GLU A 275 10.54 18.13 16.33
C GLU A 275 10.34 17.86 14.83
N TRP A 276 9.11 17.98 14.32
CA TRP A 276 8.77 17.74 12.92
C TRP A 276 8.46 18.99 12.11
N SER A 277 8.43 20.17 12.75
CA SER A 277 7.96 21.42 12.11
C SER A 277 8.82 21.83 10.90
N ASP A 278 10.13 21.62 10.99
CA ASP A 278 11.10 21.92 9.91
C ASP A 278 11.86 20.68 9.44
N MET A 279 11.38 19.50 9.79
CA MET A 279 12.02 18.25 9.38
C MET A 279 11.82 18.02 7.87
N PRO A 280 12.90 17.82 7.09
CA PRO A 280 12.77 17.48 5.68
C PRO A 280 12.11 16.11 5.51
N ALA A 281 11.34 15.94 4.43
CA ALA A 281 10.77 14.65 4.07
C ALA A 281 11.89 13.62 3.81
N PRO A 282 11.77 12.38 4.30
CA PRO A 282 12.71 11.32 3.94
C PRO A 282 12.80 11.12 2.43
N GLN A 283 13.99 10.82 1.92
CA GLN A 283 14.19 10.64 0.48
C GLN A 283 13.29 9.52 -0.11
N ILE A 284 13.09 8.44 0.64
CA ILE A 284 12.16 7.37 0.25
C ILE A 284 10.72 7.88 0.04
N ALA A 285 10.27 8.84 0.84
CA ALA A 285 8.95 9.44 0.71
C ALA A 285 8.88 10.35 -0.52
N ILE A 286 9.93 11.16 -0.74
CA ILE A 286 10.06 12.01 -1.92
C ILE A 286 9.99 11.17 -3.19
N ASP A 287 10.76 10.08 -3.24
CA ASP A 287 10.83 9.20 -4.41
C ASP A 287 9.51 8.44 -4.63
N TYR A 288 8.87 7.98 -3.56
CA TYR A 288 7.61 7.22 -3.64
C TYR A 288 6.42 8.11 -4.01
N TRP A 289 6.12 9.15 -3.23
CA TRP A 289 4.97 10.03 -3.49
C TRP A 289 5.24 11.12 -4.53
N ARG A 290 6.45 11.13 -5.13
CA ARG A 290 6.91 12.16 -6.10
C ARG A 290 6.75 13.58 -5.55
N LEU A 291 7.07 13.74 -4.26
CA LEU A 291 7.01 15.03 -3.59
C LEU A 291 8.10 15.97 -4.14
N PRO A 292 7.90 17.30 -4.07
CA PRO A 292 8.97 18.26 -4.28
C PRO A 292 10.19 17.96 -3.38
N SER A 293 11.40 18.26 -3.86
CA SER A 293 12.64 17.98 -3.12
C SER A 293 12.79 18.78 -1.82
N ASP A 294 12.04 19.87 -1.68
CA ASP A 294 11.97 20.74 -0.50
C ASP A 294 10.78 20.40 0.43
N SER A 295 10.07 19.29 0.18
CA SER A 295 8.97 18.85 1.03
C SER A 295 9.40 18.55 2.45
N LYS A 296 8.46 18.78 3.39
CA LYS A 296 8.65 18.56 4.82
C LYS A 296 7.91 17.31 5.29
N MET A 297 8.20 16.90 6.53
CA MET A 297 7.51 15.79 7.18
C MET A 297 5.98 15.94 7.17
N LEU A 298 5.46 17.18 7.25
CA LEU A 298 4.02 17.45 7.15
C LEU A 298 3.42 16.98 5.82
N ASP A 299 4.13 17.21 4.70
CA ASP A 299 3.67 16.77 3.37
C ASP A 299 3.60 15.23 3.29
N VAL A 300 4.53 14.54 3.95
CA VAL A 300 4.53 13.07 4.05
C VAL A 300 3.30 12.59 4.82
N ILE A 301 2.97 13.20 5.96
CA ILE A 301 1.78 12.81 6.73
C ILE A 301 0.49 13.07 5.94
N TYR A 302 0.43 14.14 5.14
CA TYR A 302 -0.70 14.38 4.23
C TYR A 302 -0.84 13.31 3.15
N ALA A 303 0.28 12.87 2.56
CA ALA A 303 0.30 11.83 1.56
C ALA A 303 -0.17 10.49 2.15
N VAL A 304 0.40 10.08 3.29
CA VAL A 304 -0.01 8.86 4.02
C VAL A 304 -1.50 8.89 4.34
N ARG A 305 -2.03 9.98 4.91
CA ARG A 305 -3.48 10.11 5.18
C ARG A 305 -4.34 9.92 3.92
N SER A 306 -3.83 10.39 2.77
CA SER A 306 -4.53 10.29 1.50
C SER A 306 -4.56 8.84 0.99
N ASP A 307 -3.49 8.09 1.22
CA ASP A 307 -3.45 6.65 0.96
C ASP A 307 -4.45 5.90 1.87
N GLU A 308 -4.46 6.18 3.17
CA GLU A 308 -5.45 5.57 4.10
C GLU A 308 -6.90 5.87 3.69
N THR A 309 -7.12 7.08 3.16
CA THR A 309 -8.43 7.48 2.65
C THR A 309 -8.83 6.66 1.42
N THR A 310 -7.85 6.34 0.56
CA THR A 310 -8.03 5.44 -0.57
C THR A 310 -8.34 4.03 -0.10
N HIS A 311 -7.56 3.47 0.82
CA HIS A 311 -7.75 2.11 1.35
C HIS A 311 -9.12 1.98 2.04
N ARG A 312 -9.51 2.96 2.86
CA ARG A 312 -10.87 3.08 3.45
C ARG A 312 -11.95 2.95 2.38
N PHE A 313 -11.87 3.82 1.37
CA PHE A 313 -12.88 3.91 0.32
C PHE A 313 -12.95 2.63 -0.51
N VAL A 314 -11.79 2.10 -0.91
CA VAL A 314 -11.68 0.88 -1.71
C VAL A 314 -12.23 -0.31 -0.94
N ASN A 315 -11.78 -0.55 0.29
CA ASN A 315 -12.22 -1.71 1.07
C ASN A 315 -13.71 -1.68 1.41
N HIS A 316 -14.26 -0.52 1.78
CA HIS A 316 -15.70 -0.43 1.99
C HIS A 316 -16.51 -0.70 0.69
N SER A 317 -16.01 -0.23 -0.45
CA SER A 317 -16.62 -0.49 -1.77
C SER A 317 -16.53 -1.97 -2.16
N LEU A 318 -15.36 -2.60 -2.01
CA LEU A 318 -15.14 -4.01 -2.30
C LEU A 318 -16.02 -4.93 -1.43
N ALA A 319 -16.26 -4.56 -0.17
CA ALA A 319 -17.16 -5.29 0.72
C ALA A 319 -18.62 -5.33 0.21
N ASN A 320 -19.03 -4.37 -0.64
CA ASN A 320 -20.37 -4.30 -1.21
C ASN A 320 -20.55 -5.16 -2.49
N LEU A 321 -19.46 -5.62 -3.09
CA LEU A 321 -19.46 -6.37 -4.35
C LEU A 321 -19.71 -7.87 -4.15
N ASN A 322 -20.08 -8.56 -5.21
CA ASN A 322 -19.99 -10.01 -5.30
C ASN A 322 -18.57 -10.42 -5.70
N THR A 323 -17.82 -10.98 -4.75
CA THR A 323 -16.41 -11.32 -4.88
C THR A 323 -16.09 -12.33 -6.00
N ASN A 324 -17.09 -13.08 -6.48
CA ASN A 324 -16.95 -14.10 -7.52
C ASN A 324 -17.40 -13.64 -8.91
N ALA A 325 -18.17 -12.56 -9.01
CA ALA A 325 -18.86 -12.18 -10.25
C ALA A 325 -18.56 -10.73 -10.68
N ASP A 326 -18.39 -9.83 -9.72
CA ASP A 326 -18.25 -8.40 -10.01
C ASP A 326 -16.80 -8.06 -10.35
N VAL A 327 -16.65 -7.13 -11.30
CA VAL A 327 -15.36 -6.54 -11.66
C VAL A 327 -14.97 -5.55 -10.57
N ASN A 328 -13.68 -5.49 -10.22
CA ASN A 328 -13.17 -4.45 -9.33
C ASN A 328 -13.33 -3.08 -10.03
N PRO A 329 -14.11 -2.12 -9.47
CA PRO A 329 -14.30 -0.81 -10.09
C PRO A 329 -13.02 0.00 -10.21
N PHE A 330 -12.00 -0.32 -9.42
CA PHE A 330 -10.75 0.41 -9.36
C PHE A 330 -9.65 -0.19 -10.26
N ALA A 331 -9.94 -1.28 -10.96
CA ALA A 331 -8.95 -2.00 -11.77
C ALA A 331 -8.41 -1.22 -12.97
N MET A 332 -9.13 -0.20 -13.44
CA MET A 332 -8.77 0.58 -14.64
C MET A 332 -8.47 2.03 -14.34
N ARG A 333 -9.14 2.60 -13.33
CA ARG A 333 -8.91 3.95 -12.82
C ARG A 333 -9.41 4.03 -11.39
N GLU A 334 -8.87 4.97 -10.65
CA GLU A 334 -9.37 5.33 -9.33
C GLU A 334 -10.03 6.71 -9.34
N PRO A 335 -11.07 6.95 -8.52
CA PRO A 335 -11.57 8.30 -8.30
C PRO A 335 -10.49 9.18 -7.66
N ASP A 336 -10.55 10.48 -7.88
CA ASP A 336 -9.67 11.44 -7.23
C ASP A 336 -10.04 11.64 -5.74
N MET A 337 -9.24 12.45 -5.03
CA MET A 337 -9.48 12.70 -3.61
C MET A 337 -10.69 13.60 -3.35
N HIS A 338 -11.20 14.32 -4.34
CA HIS A 338 -12.45 15.07 -4.19
C HIS A 338 -13.66 14.13 -4.08
N VAL A 339 -13.56 12.92 -4.64
CA VAL A 339 -14.53 11.83 -4.43
C VAL A 339 -14.17 11.01 -3.19
N LYS A 340 -13.01 10.36 -3.17
CA LYS A 340 -12.64 9.41 -2.10
C LYS A 340 -12.52 10.08 -0.72
N GLY A 341 -12.15 11.36 -0.70
CA GLY A 341 -12.04 12.17 0.52
C GLY A 341 -13.38 12.51 1.16
N LYS A 342 -14.46 12.58 0.36
CA LYS A 342 -15.79 13.05 0.79
C LYS A 342 -16.88 11.99 0.76
N GLN A 343 -16.62 10.86 0.10
CA GLN A 343 -17.50 9.72 0.06
C GLN A 343 -16.85 8.55 0.78
N ILE A 344 -17.65 7.80 1.55
CA ILE A 344 -17.13 6.69 2.36
C ILE A 344 -16.93 5.40 1.55
N GLU A 345 -17.79 5.15 0.56
CA GLU A 345 -17.78 3.95 -0.27
C GLU A 345 -18.60 4.18 -1.54
N PHE A 346 -18.33 3.39 -2.59
CA PHE A 346 -19.31 3.11 -3.62
C PHE A 346 -20.24 1.98 -3.19
N LYS A 347 -21.54 2.20 -3.40
CA LYS A 347 -22.54 1.13 -3.44
C LYS A 347 -22.30 0.27 -4.67
N ARG A 348 -22.86 -0.94 -4.68
CA ARG A 348 -22.67 -1.89 -5.78
C ARG A 348 -23.10 -1.33 -7.14
N ASP A 349 -24.19 -0.55 -7.20
CA ASP A 349 -24.68 0.10 -8.42
C ASP A 349 -23.79 1.27 -8.86
N GLU A 350 -23.22 2.02 -7.91
CA GLU A 350 -22.23 3.07 -8.19
C GLU A 350 -20.94 2.47 -8.75
N SER A 351 -20.46 1.36 -8.18
CA SER A 351 -19.32 0.61 -8.70
C SER A 351 -19.55 0.11 -10.13
N GLU A 352 -20.74 -0.40 -10.43
CA GLU A 352 -21.10 -0.84 -11.79
C GLU A 352 -21.04 0.33 -12.80
N ARG A 353 -21.67 1.47 -12.46
CA ARG A 353 -21.62 2.68 -13.29
C ARG A 353 -20.19 3.14 -13.50
N TYR A 354 -19.39 3.15 -12.43
CA TYR A 354 -17.99 3.57 -12.49
C TYR A 354 -17.15 2.68 -13.41
N VAL A 355 -17.36 1.36 -13.40
CA VAL A 355 -16.72 0.42 -14.34
C VAL A 355 -17.09 0.75 -15.79
N GLN A 356 -18.37 0.99 -16.07
CA GLN A 356 -18.86 1.30 -17.42
C GLN A 356 -18.26 2.62 -17.93
N GLU A 357 -18.32 3.68 -17.13
CA GLU A 357 -17.69 4.96 -17.48
C GLU A 357 -16.18 4.82 -17.74
N SER A 358 -15.48 4.05 -16.90
CA SER A 358 -14.06 3.77 -17.08
C SER A 358 -13.78 3.09 -18.41
N HIS A 359 -14.61 2.10 -18.75
CA HIS A 359 -14.49 1.38 -20.01
C HIS A 359 -14.70 2.31 -21.22
N ASP A 360 -15.75 3.13 -21.19
CA ASP A 360 -16.08 4.07 -22.26
C ASP A 360 -14.97 5.10 -22.49
N ILE A 361 -14.40 5.65 -21.41
CA ILE A 361 -13.25 6.56 -21.48
C ILE A 361 -12.06 5.89 -22.18
N MET A 362 -11.72 4.65 -21.80
CA MET A 362 -10.61 3.93 -22.42
C MET A 362 -10.87 3.57 -23.89
N VAL A 363 -12.11 3.24 -24.25
CA VAL A 363 -12.49 2.96 -25.65
C VAL A 363 -12.39 4.24 -26.47
N GLN A 364 -12.90 5.36 -25.96
CA GLN A 364 -12.84 6.65 -26.62
C GLN A 364 -11.38 7.09 -26.82
N ARG A 365 -10.54 6.96 -25.79
CA ARG A 365 -9.12 7.29 -25.89
C ARG A 365 -8.39 6.46 -26.94
N ARG A 366 -8.72 5.16 -27.06
CA ARG A 366 -8.15 4.29 -28.10
C ARG A 366 -8.56 4.71 -29.50
N LYS A 367 -9.76 5.25 -29.69
CA LYS A 367 -10.21 5.83 -30.97
C LYS A 367 -9.43 7.10 -31.29
N GLU A 368 -9.34 8.03 -30.33
CA GLU A 368 -8.59 9.30 -30.49
C GLU A 368 -7.12 9.06 -30.87
N VAL A 369 -6.42 8.16 -30.15
CA VAL A 369 -5.02 7.83 -30.45
C VAL A 369 -4.86 7.17 -31.83
N LYS A 370 -5.86 6.40 -32.27
CA LYS A 370 -5.85 5.80 -33.61
C LYS A 370 -6.05 6.85 -34.69
N GLU A 371 -6.95 7.82 -34.46
CA GLU A 371 -7.20 8.95 -35.35
C GLU A 371 -5.99 9.90 -35.43
N GLU A 372 -5.34 10.21 -34.30
CA GLU A 372 -4.13 11.02 -34.24
C GLU A 372 -2.96 10.38 -35.01
N LYS A 373 -2.83 9.05 -34.96
CA LYS A 373 -1.82 8.29 -35.73
C LYS A 373 -2.16 8.16 -37.23
N LEU A 374 -3.40 8.42 -37.62
CA LEU A 374 -3.88 8.36 -39.01
C LEU A 374 -3.99 9.75 -39.65
N SER A 375 -3.80 10.83 -38.88
CA SER A 375 -3.72 12.19 -39.40
C SER A 375 -2.34 12.40 -40.07
N PRO A 376 -2.30 12.91 -41.31
CA PRO A 376 -1.06 13.05 -42.10
C PRO A 376 -0.05 14.04 -41.52
#